data_AF-A0A803T586-F1
#
_entry.id   AF-A0A803T586-F1
#
_cell.length_a   1.000
_cell.length_b   1.000
_cell.length_c   1.000
_cell.angle_alpha   90.00
_cell.angle_beta   90.00
_cell.angle_gamma   90.00
#
_symmetry.space_group_name_H-M   'P 1'
#
loop_
_entity.id
_entity.type
_entity.pdbx_description
1 polymer ?
#
loop_
_entity_poly.entity_id
_entity_poly.type
_entity_poly.pdbx_seq_one_letter_code
_entity_poly.pdbx_strand_id
1 'polypeptide(L)'
;NNKYKRLNIMNKNNNEKCWRGCQEIGTYMHMWWDCKHLTSYWKVVQTECNKILKSKFELKPEIFLLGLSDPKENLDANKDKLFTYFITAARIIIAKHWKSETPPTKELWIDKIIEIRDMDRLTFLLKNNMDNKTKETDLTDLEDYLKDNYFQLKKYLKNKKQVLKVSTLYNMLKEKLWKIFQVLLRSRFYNNNFKKRRRRKCCSHYLSLTSWLRNNGV
;
A
#
# COMPACT_ATOMS: atom_id res chain seq x y z
N ASN A 1 -10.57 31.86 -17.05
CA ASN A 1 -9.50 31.57 -16.07
C ASN A 1 -9.93 31.43 -14.61
N ASN A 2 -11.19 31.11 -14.27
CA ASN A 2 -11.68 31.16 -12.88
C ASN A 2 -12.01 29.78 -12.24
N LYS A 3 -11.67 28.67 -12.91
CA LYS A 3 -12.11 27.32 -12.47
C LYS A 3 -11.17 26.64 -11.47
N TYR A 4 -9.92 27.08 -11.34
CA TYR A 4 -8.89 26.45 -10.49
C TYR A 4 -8.69 27.12 -9.13
N LYS A 5 -9.29 28.30 -8.88
CA LYS A 5 -9.11 29.07 -7.63
C LYS A 5 -9.74 28.46 -6.39
N ARG A 6 -10.60 27.43 -6.51
CA ARG A 6 -11.46 26.97 -5.40
C ARG A 6 -10.75 26.10 -4.36
N LEU A 7 -9.70 25.37 -4.72
CA LEU A 7 -8.96 24.53 -3.77
C LEU A 7 -7.99 25.33 -2.89
N ASN A 8 -7.69 26.59 -3.27
CA ASN A 8 -6.70 27.40 -2.56
C ASN A 8 -7.28 28.34 -1.48
N ILE A 9 -8.60 28.25 -1.22
CA ILE A 9 -9.29 29.17 -0.31
C ILE A 9 -9.16 28.74 1.17
N MET A 10 -8.81 27.47 1.44
CA MET A 10 -8.80 26.91 2.80
C MET A 10 -7.45 26.96 3.55
N ASN A 11 -6.32 27.28 2.88
CA ASN A 11 -5.01 27.34 3.53
C ASN A 11 -4.19 28.54 3.05
N LYS A 12 -3.96 29.52 3.93
CA LYS A 12 -3.19 30.75 3.66
C LYS A 12 -1.71 30.51 3.32
N ASN A 13 -1.18 29.30 3.56
CA ASN A 13 0.23 28.93 3.37
C ASN A 13 0.44 27.88 2.27
N ASN A 14 -0.52 27.70 1.37
CA ASN A 14 -0.43 26.66 0.37
C ASN A 14 0.43 27.14 -0.81
N ASN A 15 1.62 26.56 -0.97
CA ASN A 15 2.42 26.76 -2.18
C ASN A 15 1.61 26.20 -3.36
N GLU A 16 1.06 27.08 -4.20
CA GLU A 16 0.37 26.71 -5.45
C GLU A 16 1.31 26.07 -6.48
N LYS A 17 2.61 26.04 -6.20
CA LYS A 17 3.65 25.49 -7.08
C LYS A 17 3.68 23.97 -7.02
N CYS A 18 4.12 23.37 -8.11
CA CYS A 18 4.34 21.94 -8.21
C CYS A 18 5.33 21.45 -7.15
N TRP A 19 4.96 20.37 -6.46
CA TRP A 19 5.80 19.71 -5.44
C TRP A 19 7.12 19.17 -6.00
N ARG A 20 7.23 18.96 -7.32
CA ARG A 20 8.41 18.41 -8.00
C ARG A 20 9.43 19.45 -8.46
N GLY A 21 9.32 20.69 -7.98
CA GLY A 21 10.34 21.72 -8.21
C GLY A 21 10.44 22.24 -9.66
N CYS A 22 9.44 22.01 -10.51
CA CYS A 22 9.43 22.54 -11.88
C CYS A 22 8.98 24.01 -11.99
N GLN A 23 8.70 24.68 -10.87
CA GLN A 23 8.31 26.11 -10.76
C GLN A 23 6.96 26.49 -11.40
N GLU A 24 6.25 25.56 -12.03
CA GLU A 24 4.89 25.75 -12.55
C GLU A 24 3.82 25.57 -11.46
N ILE A 25 2.60 26.03 -11.76
CA ILE A 25 1.43 25.86 -10.87
C ILE A 25 1.05 24.38 -10.84
N GLY A 26 0.99 23.81 -9.62
CA GLY A 26 0.58 22.45 -9.34
C GLY A 26 -0.93 22.27 -9.52
N THR A 27 -1.43 22.39 -10.74
CA THR A 27 -2.79 21.95 -11.07
C THR A 27 -2.87 20.42 -11.07
N TYR A 28 -4.08 19.86 -11.01
CA TYR A 28 -4.28 18.41 -11.12
C TYR A 28 -3.62 17.85 -12.39
N MET A 29 -3.92 18.43 -13.56
CA MET A 29 -3.37 17.97 -14.84
C MET A 29 -1.84 18.09 -14.89
N HIS A 30 -1.30 19.20 -14.37
CA HIS A 30 0.14 19.35 -14.26
C HIS A 30 0.76 18.24 -13.38
N MET A 31 0.19 18.00 -12.20
CA MET A 31 0.74 17.03 -11.24
C MET A 31 0.54 15.56 -11.65
N TRP A 32 -0.37 15.25 -12.57
CA TRP A 32 -0.61 13.90 -13.09
C TRP A 32 -0.04 13.65 -14.49
N TRP A 33 0.20 14.68 -15.31
CA TRP A 33 0.56 14.50 -16.72
C TRP A 33 1.60 15.51 -17.23
N ASP A 34 1.30 16.81 -17.16
CA ASP A 34 2.07 17.83 -17.87
C ASP A 34 3.43 18.15 -17.23
N CYS A 35 3.63 17.81 -15.95
CA CYS A 35 4.90 18.05 -15.27
C CYS A 35 6.04 17.33 -16.00
N LYS A 36 7.07 18.08 -16.42
CA LYS A 36 8.26 17.54 -17.12
C LYS A 36 8.87 16.27 -16.49
N HIS A 37 8.92 16.22 -15.16
CA HIS A 37 9.45 15.07 -14.42
C HIS A 37 8.55 13.84 -14.55
N LEU A 38 7.24 14.08 -14.60
CA LEU A 38 6.24 13.03 -14.70
C LEU A 38 6.03 12.56 -16.15
N THR A 39 6.14 13.47 -17.12
CA THR A 39 6.15 13.10 -18.54
C THR A 39 7.30 12.12 -18.84
N SER A 40 8.48 12.33 -18.24
CA SER A 40 9.61 11.38 -18.33
C SER A 40 9.25 10.01 -17.73
N TYR A 41 8.62 9.99 -16.55
CA TYR A 41 8.14 8.77 -15.91
C TYR A 41 7.12 8.02 -16.79
N TRP A 42 6.14 8.72 -17.36
CA TRP A 42 5.14 8.10 -18.24
C TRP A 42 5.75 7.51 -19.51
N LYS A 43 6.76 8.15 -20.10
CA LYS A 43 7.53 7.58 -21.23
C LYS A 43 8.23 6.28 -20.85
N VAL A 44 8.82 6.21 -19.65
CA VAL A 44 9.43 4.97 -19.15
C VAL A 44 8.37 3.88 -18.99
N VAL A 45 7.24 4.18 -18.34
CA VAL A 45 6.13 3.23 -18.16
C VAL A 45 5.61 2.73 -19.51
N GLN A 46 5.37 3.62 -20.48
CA GLN A 46 4.94 3.26 -21.83
C GLN A 46 5.96 2.35 -22.51
N THR A 47 7.24 2.68 -22.45
CA THR A 47 8.31 1.90 -23.08
C THR A 47 8.34 0.49 -22.51
N GLU A 48 8.22 0.33 -21.19
CA GLU A 48 8.19 -0.98 -20.56
C GLU A 48 6.88 -1.74 -20.87
N CYS A 49 5.73 -1.06 -20.91
CA CYS A 49 4.47 -1.68 -21.35
C CYS A 49 4.57 -2.22 -22.79
N ASN A 50 5.17 -1.44 -23.69
CA ASN A 50 5.37 -1.84 -25.08
C ASN A 50 6.28 -3.07 -25.19
N LYS A 51 7.32 -3.17 -24.36
CA LYS A 51 8.21 -4.34 -24.30
C LYS A 51 7.48 -5.58 -23.81
N ILE A 52 6.71 -5.45 -22.72
CA ILE A 52 6.00 -6.58 -22.10
C ILE A 52 4.90 -7.10 -23.03
N LEU A 53 4.03 -6.21 -23.52
CA LEU A 53 2.84 -6.59 -24.31
C LEU A 53 3.13 -6.72 -25.81
N LYS A 54 4.36 -6.46 -26.24
CA LYS A 54 4.83 -6.51 -27.64
C LYS A 54 3.91 -5.70 -28.57
N SER A 55 3.36 -4.60 -28.06
CA SER A 55 2.35 -3.75 -28.71
C SER A 55 2.78 -2.29 -28.58
N LYS A 56 2.42 -1.43 -29.54
CA LYS A 56 2.77 0.00 -29.49
C LYS A 56 1.58 0.79 -28.98
N PHE A 57 1.67 1.29 -27.75
CA PHE A 57 0.65 2.18 -27.17
C PHE A 57 1.02 3.64 -27.42
N GLU A 58 0.02 4.50 -27.68
CA GLU A 58 0.20 5.94 -27.80
C GLU A 58 0.24 6.62 -26.42
N LEU A 59 1.14 7.62 -26.25
CA LEU A 59 1.27 8.35 -24.99
C LEU A 59 0.19 9.45 -24.87
N LYS A 60 -1.03 9.03 -24.58
CA LYS A 60 -2.20 9.91 -24.43
C LYS A 60 -2.70 9.94 -22.98
N PRO A 61 -3.08 11.11 -22.43
CA PRO A 61 -3.60 11.21 -21.08
C PRO A 61 -4.91 10.42 -20.90
N GLU A 62 -5.74 10.31 -21.93
CA GLU A 62 -6.99 9.54 -21.91
C GLU A 62 -6.72 8.05 -21.63
N ILE A 63 -5.68 7.51 -22.26
CA ILE A 63 -5.27 6.11 -22.09
C ILE A 63 -4.60 5.92 -20.73
N PHE A 64 -3.62 6.76 -20.39
CA PHE A 64 -2.77 6.55 -19.21
C PHE A 64 -3.36 7.07 -17.89
N LEU A 65 -4.21 8.09 -17.90
CA LEU A 65 -4.87 8.57 -16.69
C LEU A 65 -6.22 7.92 -16.48
N LEU A 66 -7.01 7.77 -17.55
CA LEU A 66 -8.39 7.31 -17.45
C LEU A 66 -8.54 5.82 -17.77
N GLY A 67 -7.60 5.21 -18.50
CA GLY A 67 -7.73 3.82 -18.95
C GLY A 67 -8.74 3.67 -20.08
N LEU A 68 -8.96 4.74 -20.85
CA LEU A 68 -9.86 4.71 -22.00
C LEU A 68 -9.06 4.24 -23.22
N SER A 69 -9.04 2.93 -23.45
CA SER A 69 -8.45 2.32 -24.63
C SER A 69 -9.28 2.70 -25.87
N ASP A 70 -8.62 3.09 -26.98
CA ASP A 70 -9.33 3.38 -28.22
C ASP A 70 -9.92 2.07 -28.79
N PRO A 71 -11.23 2.00 -29.14
CA PRO A 71 -11.86 0.80 -29.69
C PRO A 71 -11.23 0.27 -30.99
N LYS A 72 -10.35 1.08 -31.61
CA LYS A 72 -9.63 0.77 -32.85
C LYS A 72 -8.38 -0.07 -32.61
N GLU A 73 -7.81 -0.02 -31.41
CA GLU A 73 -6.76 -0.94 -30.99
C GLU A 73 -7.44 -2.26 -30.66
N ASN A 74 -7.53 -3.18 -31.62
CA ASN A 74 -8.01 -4.57 -31.44
C ASN A 74 -7.05 -5.33 -30.50
N LEU A 75 -6.97 -4.92 -29.25
CA LEU A 75 -6.19 -5.56 -28.20
C LEU A 75 -6.95 -6.78 -27.72
N ASP A 76 -6.21 -7.89 -27.58
CA ASP A 76 -6.75 -9.07 -26.91
C ASP A 76 -7.18 -8.71 -25.48
N ALA A 77 -8.27 -9.32 -25.01
CA ALA A 77 -8.86 -9.04 -23.71
C ALA A 77 -7.87 -9.25 -22.55
N ASN A 78 -6.92 -10.20 -22.68
CA ASN A 78 -5.89 -10.39 -21.69
C ASN A 78 -4.86 -9.25 -21.70
N LYS A 79 -4.44 -8.79 -22.88
CA LYS A 79 -3.51 -7.67 -23.03
C LYS A 79 -4.10 -6.36 -22.50
N ASP A 80 -5.37 -6.09 -22.76
CA ASP A 80 -6.06 -4.91 -22.22
C ASP A 80 -6.17 -4.95 -20.69
N LYS A 81 -6.44 -6.14 -20.12
CA LYS A 81 -6.43 -6.35 -18.67
C LYS A 81 -5.04 -6.13 -18.05
N LEU A 82 -3.97 -6.66 -18.66
CA LEU A 82 -2.59 -6.45 -18.22
C LEU A 82 -2.18 -4.98 -18.33
N PHE A 83 -2.50 -4.33 -19.44
CA PHE A 83 -2.25 -2.91 -19.64
C PHE A 83 -2.95 -2.08 -18.55
N THR A 84 -4.21 -2.39 -18.26
CA THR A 84 -4.95 -1.77 -17.15
C THR A 84 -4.23 -1.93 -15.81
N TYR A 85 -3.64 -3.11 -15.52
CA TYR A 85 -2.83 -3.30 -14.30
C TYR A 85 -1.58 -2.43 -14.26
N PHE A 86 -0.86 -2.35 -15.37
CA PHE A 86 0.35 -1.54 -15.48
C PHE A 86 0.08 -0.05 -15.28
N ILE A 87 -0.95 0.46 -15.92
CA ILE A 87 -1.37 1.86 -15.79
C ILE A 87 -1.92 2.15 -14.39
N THR A 88 -2.68 1.21 -13.82
CA THR A 88 -3.18 1.34 -12.43
C THR A 88 -2.03 1.35 -11.42
N ALA A 89 -1.03 0.50 -11.59
CA ALA A 89 0.18 0.51 -10.76
C ALA A 89 0.88 1.86 -10.81
N ALA A 90 1.07 2.41 -12.01
CA ALA A 90 1.70 3.72 -12.21
C ALA A 90 0.92 4.83 -11.49
N ARG A 91 -0.40 4.86 -11.67
CA ARG A 91 -1.29 5.84 -11.02
C ARG A 91 -1.22 5.76 -9.50
N ILE A 92 -1.23 4.55 -8.92
CA ILE A 92 -1.11 4.38 -7.47
C ILE A 92 0.23 4.89 -6.96
N ILE A 93 1.32 4.63 -7.68
CA ILE A 93 2.65 5.08 -7.29
C ILE A 93 2.76 6.61 -7.36
N ILE A 94 2.19 7.26 -8.38
CA ILE A 94 2.13 8.72 -8.45
C ILE A 94 1.33 9.30 -7.27
N ALA A 95 0.16 8.72 -6.96
CA ALA A 95 -0.65 9.14 -5.82
C ALA A 95 0.08 8.96 -4.49
N LYS A 96 0.81 7.85 -4.32
CA LYS A 96 1.59 7.59 -3.11
C LYS A 96 2.73 8.60 -2.93
N HIS A 97 3.36 9.01 -4.02
CA HIS A 97 4.46 9.98 -4.04
C HIS A 97 3.99 11.39 -4.45
N TRP A 98 2.72 11.73 -4.18
CA TRP A 98 2.08 12.95 -4.68
C TRP A 98 2.81 14.24 -4.30
N LYS A 99 3.33 14.30 -3.06
CA LYS A 99 4.06 15.45 -2.49
C LYS A 99 5.58 15.30 -2.55
N SER A 100 6.09 14.28 -3.23
CA SER A 100 7.54 14.07 -3.34
C SER A 100 8.14 15.01 -4.39
N GLU A 101 9.35 15.50 -4.12
CA GLU A 101 10.09 16.35 -5.05
C GLU A 101 10.59 15.57 -6.28
N THR A 102 10.83 14.27 -6.12
CA THR A 102 11.31 13.40 -7.20
C THR A 102 10.15 12.60 -7.83
N PRO A 103 10.18 12.38 -9.15
CA PRO A 103 9.23 11.48 -9.77
C PRO A 103 9.49 10.04 -9.30
N PRO A 104 8.46 9.18 -9.29
CA PRO A 104 8.64 7.78 -8.93
C PRO A 104 9.59 7.07 -9.89
N THR A 105 10.27 6.03 -9.40
CA THR A 105 11.17 5.23 -10.23
C THR A 105 10.47 4.03 -10.86
N LYS A 106 11.08 3.45 -11.89
CA LYS A 106 10.58 2.23 -12.54
C LYS A 106 10.52 1.04 -11.59
N GLU A 107 11.42 0.97 -10.61
CA GLU A 107 11.48 -0.13 -9.65
C GLU A 107 10.24 -0.13 -8.74
N LEU A 108 9.83 1.05 -8.27
CA LEU A 108 8.60 1.19 -7.48
C LEU A 108 7.36 0.80 -8.26
N TRP A 109 7.35 1.07 -9.57
CA TRP A 109 6.28 0.66 -10.46
C TRP A 109 6.24 -0.86 -10.66
N ILE A 110 7.39 -1.50 -10.90
CA ILE A 110 7.50 -2.97 -10.99
C ILE A 110 7.05 -3.63 -9.68
N ASP A 111 7.51 -3.12 -8.53
CA ASP A 111 7.10 -3.61 -7.20
C ASP A 111 5.57 -3.56 -7.07
N LYS A 112 4.95 -2.49 -7.55
CA LYS A 112 3.49 -2.34 -7.49
C LYS A 112 2.74 -3.26 -8.45
N ILE A 113 3.26 -3.50 -9.65
CA ILE A 113 2.69 -4.47 -10.59
C ILE A 113 2.67 -5.85 -9.96
N ILE A 114 3.76 -6.23 -9.29
CA ILE A 114 3.85 -7.53 -8.64
C ILE A 114 2.82 -7.65 -7.50
N GLU A 115 2.61 -6.60 -6.71
CA GLU A 115 1.53 -6.58 -5.71
C GLU A 115 0.15 -6.78 -6.34
N ILE A 116 -0.15 -6.06 -7.44
CA ILE A 116 -1.44 -6.19 -8.14
C ILE A 116 -1.63 -7.60 -8.68
N ARG A 117 -0.59 -8.19 -9.28
CA ARG A 117 -0.59 -9.57 -9.76
C ARG A 117 -0.89 -10.56 -8.64
N ASP A 118 -0.20 -10.44 -7.51
CA ASP A 118 -0.40 -11.33 -6.37
C ASP A 118 -1.85 -11.23 -5.86
N MET A 119 -2.41 -10.01 -5.82
CA MET A 119 -3.81 -9.79 -5.43
C MET A 119 -4.81 -10.37 -6.44
N ASP A 120 -4.56 -10.25 -7.75
CA ASP A 120 -5.41 -10.85 -8.78
C ASP A 120 -5.40 -12.38 -8.67
N ARG A 121 -4.22 -12.98 -8.49
CA ARG A 121 -4.08 -14.43 -8.28
C ARG A 121 -4.84 -14.91 -7.05
N LEU A 122 -4.73 -14.20 -5.92
CA LEU A 122 -5.50 -14.52 -4.72
C LEU A 122 -7.01 -14.40 -4.96
N THR A 123 -7.44 -13.36 -5.67
CA THR A 123 -8.85 -13.14 -6.00
C THR A 123 -9.40 -14.26 -6.88
N PHE A 124 -8.62 -14.72 -7.87
CA PHE A 124 -8.95 -15.87 -8.71
C PHE A 124 -9.11 -17.15 -7.88
N LEU A 125 -8.15 -17.46 -7.00
CA LEU A 125 -8.23 -18.64 -6.13
C LEU A 125 -9.47 -18.62 -5.23
N LEU A 126 -9.80 -17.46 -4.65
CA LEU A 126 -10.99 -17.30 -3.81
C LEU A 126 -12.28 -17.50 -4.61
N LYS A 127 -12.38 -16.98 -5.84
CA LYS A 127 -13.57 -17.13 -6.68
C LYS A 127 -13.77 -18.57 -7.15
N ASN A 128 -12.70 -19.27 -7.51
CA ASN A 128 -12.76 -20.67 -7.90
C ASN A 128 -13.19 -21.58 -6.76
N ASN A 129 -12.77 -21.28 -5.52
CA ASN A 129 -13.23 -22.00 -4.33
C ASN A 129 -14.71 -21.75 -4.01
N MET A 130 -15.32 -20.69 -4.56
CA MET A 130 -16.71 -20.29 -4.32
C MET A 130 -17.64 -20.65 -5.51
N ASP A 131 -17.23 -21.61 -6.35
CA ASP A 131 -17.93 -22.07 -7.57
C ASP A 131 -18.25 -20.98 -8.62
N ASN A 132 -17.67 -19.79 -8.48
CA ASN A 132 -17.75 -18.71 -9.46
C ASN A 132 -16.57 -18.82 -10.44
N LYS A 133 -16.73 -19.63 -11.48
CA LYS A 133 -15.68 -19.84 -12.50
C LYS A 133 -15.37 -18.54 -13.24
N THR A 134 -14.19 -17.98 -12.96
CA THR A 134 -13.59 -16.88 -13.75
C THR A 134 -12.41 -17.41 -14.55
N LYS A 135 -12.15 -16.84 -15.73
CA LYS A 135 -10.93 -17.14 -16.50
C LYS A 135 -9.71 -16.56 -15.78
N GLU A 136 -8.63 -17.34 -15.71
CA GLU A 136 -7.34 -16.89 -15.17
C GLU A 136 -6.73 -15.84 -16.10
N THR A 137 -6.09 -14.82 -15.52
CA THR A 137 -5.30 -13.84 -16.28
C THR A 137 -4.02 -14.50 -16.74
N ASP A 138 -3.75 -14.49 -18.04
CA ASP A 138 -2.47 -14.98 -18.54
C ASP A 138 -1.39 -13.92 -18.24
N LEU A 139 -0.41 -14.32 -17.43
CA LEU A 139 0.66 -13.47 -16.92
C LEU A 139 2.03 -13.86 -17.51
N THR A 140 2.07 -14.76 -18.49
CA THR A 140 3.30 -15.30 -19.08
C THR A 140 4.25 -14.20 -19.56
N ASP A 141 3.75 -13.24 -20.37
CA ASP A 141 4.55 -12.11 -20.86
C ASP A 141 5.17 -11.27 -19.72
N LEU A 142 4.43 -11.08 -18.62
CA LEU A 142 4.94 -10.36 -17.45
C LEU A 142 5.98 -11.21 -16.70
N GLU A 143 5.76 -12.51 -16.56
CA GLU A 143 6.69 -13.39 -15.87
C GLU A 143 8.02 -13.50 -16.61
N ASP A 144 7.99 -13.58 -17.93
CA ASP A 144 9.20 -13.63 -18.75
C ASP A 144 9.99 -12.32 -18.66
N TYR A 145 9.30 -11.17 -18.75
CA TYR A 145 9.93 -9.87 -18.50
C TYR A 145 10.56 -9.77 -17.10
N LEU A 146 9.89 -10.29 -16.07
CA LEU A 146 10.41 -10.27 -14.70
C LEU A 146 11.63 -11.18 -14.56
N LYS A 147 11.63 -12.36 -15.19
CA LYS A 147 12.78 -13.29 -15.20
C LYS A 147 14.01 -12.64 -15.83
N ASP A 148 13.84 -11.94 -16.96
CA ASP A 148 14.92 -11.21 -17.63
C ASP A 148 15.47 -10.08 -16.74
N ASN A 149 14.60 -9.47 -15.92
CA ASN A 149 14.97 -8.48 -14.92
C ASN A 149 15.32 -9.09 -13.54
N TYR A 150 15.90 -10.30 -13.52
CA TYR A 150 16.22 -11.14 -12.36
C TYR A 150 16.67 -10.40 -11.09
N PHE A 151 17.44 -9.31 -11.21
CA PHE A 151 17.89 -8.50 -10.08
C PHE A 151 16.73 -7.86 -9.29
N GLN A 152 15.68 -7.41 -9.97
CA GLN A 152 14.48 -6.83 -9.36
C GLN A 152 13.64 -7.91 -8.67
N LEU A 153 13.48 -9.08 -9.31
CA LEU A 153 12.86 -10.27 -8.69
C LEU A 153 13.58 -10.67 -7.40
N LYS A 154 14.92 -10.66 -7.39
CA LYS A 154 15.72 -11.03 -6.21
C LYS A 154 15.54 -10.04 -5.05
N LYS A 155 15.47 -8.74 -5.34
CA LYS A 155 15.14 -7.69 -4.35
C LYS A 155 13.73 -7.90 -3.79
N TYR A 156 12.76 -8.15 -4.66
CA TYR A 156 11.38 -8.44 -4.29
C TYR A 156 11.26 -9.69 -3.39
N LEU A 157 11.84 -10.83 -3.79
CA LEU A 157 11.80 -12.07 -3.00
C LEU A 157 12.48 -11.90 -1.64
N LYS A 158 13.58 -11.13 -1.58
CA LYS A 158 14.27 -10.81 -0.33
C LYS A 158 13.38 -9.98 0.60
N ASN A 159 12.71 -8.95 0.08
CA ASN A 159 11.79 -8.11 0.85
C ASN A 159 10.55 -8.90 1.31
N LYS A 160 9.91 -9.67 0.43
CA LYS A 160 8.75 -10.52 0.80
C LYS A 160 9.10 -11.56 1.86
N LYS A 161 10.28 -12.19 1.76
CA LYS A 161 10.75 -13.15 2.79
C LYS A 161 11.01 -12.47 4.13
N GLN A 162 11.47 -11.21 4.15
CA GLN A 162 11.61 -10.43 5.38
C GLN A 162 10.23 -10.05 5.96
N VAL A 163 9.31 -9.55 5.13
CA VAL A 163 7.96 -9.18 5.57
C VAL A 163 7.18 -10.39 6.09
N LEU A 164 7.25 -11.55 5.41
CA LEU A 164 6.64 -12.80 5.87
C LEU A 164 7.25 -13.30 7.18
N LYS A 165 8.56 -13.17 7.37
CA LYS A 165 9.22 -13.49 8.65
C LYS A 165 8.74 -12.57 9.77
N VAL A 166 8.64 -11.26 9.53
CA VAL A 166 8.16 -10.29 10.54
C VAL A 166 6.69 -10.54 10.87
N SER A 167 5.84 -10.81 9.87
CA SER A 167 4.43 -11.13 10.08
C SER A 167 4.22 -12.45 10.84
N THR A 168 4.97 -13.50 10.50
CA THR A 168 4.91 -14.77 11.24
C THR A 168 5.43 -14.61 12.67
N LEU A 169 6.52 -13.87 12.89
CA LEU A 169 7.02 -13.54 14.23
C LEU A 169 6.00 -12.74 15.04
N TYR A 170 5.35 -11.74 14.44
CA TYR A 170 4.30 -10.96 15.08
C TYR A 170 3.09 -11.82 15.47
N ASN A 171 2.61 -12.68 14.57
CA ASN A 171 1.50 -13.59 14.85
C ASN A 171 1.87 -14.61 15.93
N MET A 172 3.09 -15.17 15.90
CA MET A 172 3.60 -16.06 16.96
C MET A 172 3.73 -15.34 18.31
N LEU A 173 4.20 -14.09 18.33
CA LEU A 173 4.27 -13.28 19.54
C LEU A 173 2.88 -12.94 20.07
N LYS A 174 1.94 -12.58 19.19
CA LYS A 174 0.54 -12.32 19.55
C LYS A 174 -0.12 -13.55 20.16
N GLU A 175 0.08 -14.74 19.60
CA GLU A 175 -0.40 -16.01 20.15
C GLU A 175 0.21 -16.33 21.52
N LYS A 176 1.54 -16.13 21.68
CA LYS A 176 2.21 -16.32 22.97
C LYS A 176 1.72 -15.34 24.03
N LEU A 177 1.58 -14.06 23.67
CA LEU A 177 1.05 -13.02 24.56
C LEU A 177 -0.42 -13.27 24.91
N TRP A 178 -1.23 -13.77 23.97
CA TRP A 178 -2.61 -14.15 24.23
C TRP A 178 -2.71 -15.33 25.20
N LYS A 179 -1.85 -16.36 25.04
CA LYS A 179 -1.76 -17.48 25.99
C LYS A 179 -1.29 -17.03 27.38
N ILE A 180 -0.29 -16.14 27.45
CA ILE A 180 0.16 -15.54 28.72
C ILE A 180 -0.98 -14.74 29.36
N PHE A 181 -1.69 -13.92 28.57
CA PHE A 181 -2.84 -13.14 29.03
C PHE A 181 -3.98 -14.04 29.53
N GLN A 182 -4.27 -15.16 28.87
CA GLN A 182 -5.24 -16.16 29.34
C GLN A 182 -4.82 -16.81 30.65
N VAL A 183 -3.53 -17.15 30.81
CA VAL A 183 -3.00 -17.72 32.06
C VAL A 183 -3.05 -16.68 33.19
N LEU A 184 -2.72 -15.43 32.90
CA LEU A 184 -2.81 -14.31 33.86
C LEU A 184 -4.26 -13.99 34.25
N LEU A 185 -5.19 -14.05 33.30
CA LEU A 185 -6.63 -13.93 33.58
C LEU A 185 -7.14 -15.10 34.45
N ARG A 186 -6.75 -16.34 34.14
CA ARG A 186 -7.10 -17.53 34.94
C ARG A 186 -6.53 -17.45 36.36
N SER A 187 -5.27 -17.04 36.51
CA SER A 187 -4.62 -16.89 37.82
C SER A 187 -5.15 -15.68 38.61
N ARG A 188 -5.62 -14.62 37.96
CA ARG A 188 -6.34 -13.50 38.61
C ARG A 188 -7.76 -13.89 39.05
N PHE A 189 -8.46 -14.77 38.31
CA PHE A 189 -9.74 -15.35 38.73
C PHE A 189 -9.57 -16.36 39.88
N TYR A 190 -8.53 -17.21 39.85
CA TYR A 190 -8.23 -18.14 40.94
C TYR A 190 -7.81 -17.40 42.23
N ASN A 191 -6.99 -16.35 42.12
CA ASN A 191 -6.58 -15.53 43.26
C ASN A 191 -7.71 -14.63 43.81
N ASN A 192 -8.67 -14.20 43.00
CA ASN A 192 -9.83 -13.45 43.48
C ASN A 192 -10.82 -14.34 44.26
N ASN A 193 -10.91 -15.63 43.95
CA ASN A 193 -11.67 -16.60 44.75
C ASN A 193 -10.93 -17.02 46.02
N PHE A 194 -9.60 -17.00 46.05
CA PHE A 194 -8.82 -17.27 47.27
C PHE A 194 -8.69 -16.05 48.20
N LYS A 195 -8.55 -14.82 47.67
CA LYS A 195 -8.49 -13.58 48.48
C LYS A 195 -9.85 -13.16 49.06
N LYS A 196 -10.97 -13.67 48.54
CA LYS A 196 -12.30 -13.47 49.15
C LYS A 196 -12.57 -14.35 50.38
N ARG A 197 -11.74 -15.37 50.67
CA ARG A 197 -11.94 -16.27 51.83
C ARG A 197 -11.05 -16.01 53.06
N ARG A 198 -10.11 -15.04 53.01
CA ARG A 198 -9.33 -14.58 54.18
C ARG A 198 -9.39 -13.06 54.39
N ARG A 199 -10.56 -12.46 54.21
CA ARG A 199 -10.91 -11.16 54.81
C ARG A 199 -12.03 -11.35 55.84
N ARG A 200 -11.69 -12.01 56.93
CA ARG A 200 -12.33 -11.78 58.24
C ARG A 200 -11.20 -11.67 59.25
N LYS A 201 -11.19 -10.52 59.91
CA LYS A 201 -10.29 -10.02 60.97
C LYS A 201 -9.14 -9.11 60.51
N CYS A 202 -9.15 -7.97 61.19
CA CYS A 202 -8.23 -6.83 61.18
C CYS A 202 -8.42 -5.80 60.05
N CYS A 203 -9.43 -4.94 60.31
CA CYS A 203 -9.38 -3.50 60.08
C CYS A 203 -8.08 -2.87 60.62
N SER A 204 -7.80 -1.65 60.13
CA SER A 204 -6.83 -0.67 60.65
C SER A 204 -5.37 -0.91 60.27
N HIS A 205 -4.93 -0.45 59.09
CA HIS A 205 -3.58 0.13 58.88
C HIS A 205 -3.35 0.68 57.44
N TYR A 206 -4.41 0.96 56.66
CA TYR A 206 -4.30 1.41 55.25
C TYR A 206 -4.70 2.88 55.02
N LEU A 207 -4.65 3.70 56.06
CA LEU A 207 -4.84 5.16 55.95
C LEU A 207 -3.53 5.95 56.15
N SER A 208 -2.38 5.31 56.24
CA SER A 208 -1.09 6.01 56.40
C SER A 208 -0.26 6.14 55.11
N LEU A 209 -0.50 5.34 54.06
CA LEU A 209 0.34 5.37 52.85
C LEU A 209 -0.10 6.42 51.81
N THR A 210 -1.39 6.71 51.74
CA THR A 210 -1.94 7.74 50.83
C THR A 210 -1.65 9.16 51.30
N SER A 211 -1.43 9.34 52.61
CA SER A 211 -0.98 10.62 53.19
C SER A 211 0.52 10.87 52.95
N TRP A 212 1.34 9.82 52.93
CA TRP A 212 2.79 9.93 52.71
C TRP A 212 3.17 10.28 51.26
N LEU A 213 2.47 9.72 50.26
CA LEU A 213 2.76 10.00 48.84
C LEU A 213 2.34 11.41 48.41
N ARG A 214 1.39 12.05 49.11
CA ARG A 214 0.96 13.42 48.80
C ARG A 214 1.95 14.49 49.30
N ASN A 215 2.80 14.17 50.28
CA ASN A 215 3.76 15.12 50.85
C ASN A 215 5.18 15.04 50.24
N ASN A 216 5.47 14.11 49.33
CA ASN A 216 6.81 13.95 48.74
C ASN A 216 6.88 14.13 47.21
N GLY A 217 5.87 14.76 46.60
CA GLY A 217 5.98 15.40 45.28
C GLY A 217 6.72 14.63 44.16
N VAL A 218 6.21 13.46 43.78
CA VAL A 218 6.51 12.83 42.48
C VAL A 218 5.20 12.57 41.75
#